data_AF-A0A022Q8G8-F1
#
_entry.id   AF-A0A022Q8G8-F1
#
_cell.length_a   1.000
_cell.length_b   1.000
_cell.length_c   1.000
_cell.angle_alpha   90.00
_cell.angle_beta   90.00
_cell.angle_gamma   90.00
#
_symmetry.space_group_name_H-M   'P 1'
#
loop_
_entity.id
_entity.type
_entity.pdbx_description
1 polymer ?
#
loop_
_entity_poly.entity_id
_entity_poly.type
_entity_poly.pdbx_seq_one_letter_code
_entity_poly.pdbx_strand_id
1 'polypeptide(L)' 'INDVRISRQGFEKRVVSQDLQLWLSNAPPIGDQYTLLARAGRQVQEIQLITSLDQDGIKKALQHVLERVP' A
#
# COMPACT_ATOMS: atom_id res chain seq x y z
N ILE A 1 10.51 -8.28 -5.46
CA ILE A 1 9.49 -7.42 -6.10
C ILE A 1 9.67 -7.57 -7.60
N ASN A 2 8.60 -7.94 -8.29
CA ASN A 2 8.65 -8.30 -9.71
C ASN A 2 8.03 -7.20 -10.59
N ASP A 3 6.94 -6.56 -10.15
CA ASP A 3 6.33 -5.42 -10.84
C ASP A 3 5.58 -4.51 -9.84
N VAL A 4 5.41 -3.24 -10.20
CA VAL A 4 4.63 -2.25 -9.44
C VAL A 4 3.83 -1.39 -10.41
N ARG A 5 2.50 -1.34 -10.21
CA ARG A 5 1.60 -0.54 -11.03
C ARG A 5 0.77 0.41 -10.19
N ILE A 6 0.81 1.69 -10.52
CA ILE A 6 -0.07 2.70 -9.95
C ILE A 6 -1.40 2.61 -10.68
N SER A 7 -2.48 2.33 -9.95
CA SER A 7 -3.82 2.16 -10.52
C SER A 7 -4.74 3.31 -10.12
N ARG A 8 -5.80 3.02 -9.37
CA ARG A 8 -6.89 3.95 -9.06
C ARG A 8 -6.45 5.00 -8.04
N GLN A 9 -6.81 6.25 -8.30
CA GLN A 9 -6.66 7.34 -7.34
C GLN A 9 -8.03 7.70 -6.75
N GLY A 10 -8.05 7.98 -5.46
CA GLY A 10 -9.21 8.45 -4.72
C GLY A 10 -8.90 9.72 -3.92
N PHE A 11 -9.95 10.43 -3.53
CA PHE A 11 -9.87 11.58 -2.63
C PHE A 11 -10.78 11.39 -1.41
N GLU A 12 -10.18 11.47 -0.23
CA GLU A 12 -10.88 11.38 1.05
C GLU A 12 -11.52 12.75 1.38
N LYS A 13 -12.83 12.77 1.66
CA LYS A 13 -13.61 14.01 1.79
C LYS A 13 -13.28 14.81 3.05
N ARG A 14 -12.81 14.16 4.11
CA ARG A 14 -12.51 14.79 5.40
C ARG A 14 -11.01 14.99 5.54
N VAL A 15 -10.59 16.01 6.30
CA VAL A 15 -9.17 16.11 6.70
C VAL A 15 -8.89 14.96 7.64
N VAL A 16 -8.02 14.10 7.18
CA VAL A 16 -7.33 13.08 7.96
C VAL A 16 -5.83 13.36 7.75
N SER A 17 -4.97 12.89 8.67
CA SER A 17 -3.56 13.30 8.83
C SER A 17 -2.78 13.65 7.54
N GLN A 18 -1.88 14.64 7.64
CA GLN A 18 -0.94 15.00 6.56
C GLN A 18 0.16 13.94 6.36
N ASP A 19 0.34 13.02 7.30
CA ASP A 19 1.37 11.99 7.23
C ASP A 19 1.12 11.04 6.06
N LEU A 20 2.22 10.57 5.46
CA LEU A 20 2.18 9.48 4.50
C LEU A 20 1.85 8.18 5.25
N GLN A 21 0.78 7.52 4.84
CA GLN A 21 0.35 6.22 5.36
C GLN A 21 0.38 5.21 4.23
N LEU A 22 0.80 3.97 4.51
CA LEU A 22 0.84 2.87 3.55
C LEU A 22 0.33 1.60 4.23
N TRP A 23 -0.58 0.87 3.60
CA TRP A 23 -1.07 -0.40 4.14
C TRP A 23 -1.48 -1.40 3.05
N LEU A 24 -1.59 -2.68 3.45
CA LEU A 24 -2.17 -3.74 2.63
C LEU A 24 -3.69 -3.59 2.56
N SER A 25 -4.27 -3.73 1.38
CA SER A 25 -5.71 -3.85 1.20
C SER A 25 -6.25 -5.07 1.95
N ASN A 26 -7.50 -4.99 2.40
CA ASN A 26 -8.22 -6.12 2.99
C ASN A 26 -8.70 -7.13 1.91
N ALA A 27 -8.60 -6.78 0.64
CA ALA A 27 -8.92 -7.70 -0.45
C ALA A 27 -7.89 -8.85 -0.49
N PRO A 28 -8.33 -10.09 -0.71
CA PRO A 28 -7.39 -11.20 -0.87
C PRO A 28 -6.51 -10.98 -2.11
N PRO A 29 -5.24 -11.41 -2.08
CA PRO A 29 -4.36 -11.35 -3.24
C PRO A 29 -4.87 -12.22 -4.39
N ILE A 30 -4.54 -11.83 -5.61
CA ILE A 30 -4.87 -12.58 -6.83
C ILE A 30 -3.56 -13.14 -7.37
N GLY A 31 -3.27 -14.41 -7.05
CA GLY A 31 -1.95 -15.00 -7.29
C GLY A 31 -0.87 -14.23 -6.54
N ASP A 32 0.17 -13.81 -7.25
CA ASP A 32 1.30 -13.05 -6.71
C ASP A 32 1.04 -11.53 -6.64
N GLN A 33 -0.19 -11.10 -6.99
CA GLN A 33 -0.58 -9.70 -7.01
C GLN A 33 -1.29 -9.30 -5.70
N TYR A 34 -0.71 -8.32 -5.04
CA TYR A 34 -1.22 -7.69 -3.84
C TYR A 34 -1.65 -6.26 -4.14
N THR A 35 -2.69 -5.79 -3.45
CA THR A 35 -3.10 -4.39 -3.51
C THR A 35 -2.65 -3.66 -2.26
N LEU A 36 -1.85 -2.61 -2.44
CA LEU A 36 -1.46 -1.67 -1.41
C LEU A 36 -2.25 -0.36 -1.57
N LEU A 37 -2.46 0.32 -0.46
CA LEU A 37 -3.08 1.64 -0.41
C LEU A 37 -2.10 2.61 0.22
N ALA A 38 -1.71 3.63 -0.54
CA ALA A 38 -0.89 4.74 -0.07
C ALA A 38 -1.79 5.97 0.11
N ARG A 39 -1.60 6.72 1.19
CA ARG A 39 -2.38 7.92 1.47
C ARG A 39 -1.47 9.04 1.93
N ALA A 40 -1.67 10.23 1.36
CA ALA A 40 -1.02 11.46 1.80
C ALA A 40 -2.06 12.58 1.86
N GLY A 41 -2.36 13.07 3.06
CA GLY A 41 -3.45 14.02 3.27
C GLY A 41 -4.79 13.47 2.79
N ARG A 42 -5.38 14.11 1.77
CA ARG A 42 -6.67 13.68 1.19
C ARG A 42 -6.52 12.74 0.00
N GLN A 43 -5.31 12.60 -0.56
CA GLN A 43 -5.10 11.73 -1.70
C GLN A 43 -4.91 10.29 -1.23
N VAL A 44 -5.61 9.36 -1.86
CA VAL A 44 -5.44 7.92 -1.69
C VAL A 44 -5.06 7.34 -3.04
N GLN A 45 -4.06 6.48 -3.07
CA GLN A 45 -3.56 5.84 -4.27
C GLN A 45 -3.54 4.33 -4.07
N GLU A 46 -4.19 3.62 -4.99
CA GLU A 46 -4.09 2.17 -5.12
C GLU A 46 -2.82 1.82 -5.90
N ILE A 47 -2.08 0.85 -5.37
CA ILE A 47 -0.85 0.32 -5.95
C ILE A 47 -0.99 -1.19 -6.05
N GLN A 48 -0.85 -1.73 -7.25
CA GLN A 48 -0.77 -3.17 -7.49
C GLN A 48 0.69 -3.59 -7.44
N LEU A 49 1.02 -4.48 -6.52
CA LEU A 49 2.36 -5.01 -6.29
C LEU A 49 2.38 -6.47 -6.71
N ILE A 50 3.25 -6.83 -7.66
CA ILE A 50 3.54 -8.22 -8.00
C ILE A 50 4.85 -8.60 -7.34
N THR A 51 4.85 -9.66 -6.52
CA THR A 51 6.04 -10.08 -5.78
C THR A 51 6.02 -11.57 -5.49
N SER A 52 7.21 -12.16 -5.41
CA SER A 52 7.39 -13.55 -4.97
C SER A 52 7.40 -13.72 -3.44
N LEU A 53 7.12 -12.64 -2.70
CA LEU A 53 6.97 -12.69 -1.24
C LEU A 53 5.59 -13.24 -0.91
N ASP A 54 5.54 -14.06 0.13
CA ASP A 54 4.29 -14.49 0.73
C ASP A 54 3.67 -13.37 1.58
N GLN A 55 2.46 -13.60 2.07
CA GLN A 55 1.71 -12.59 2.82
C GLN A 55 2.44 -12.13 4.09
N ASP A 56 3.15 -13.02 4.78
CA ASP A 56 3.96 -12.67 5.96
C ASP A 56 5.16 -11.81 5.56
N GLY A 57 5.88 -12.19 4.50
CA GLY A 57 6.98 -11.42 3.94
C GLY A 57 6.58 -9.99 3.56
N ILE A 58 5.40 -9.80 2.98
CA ILE A 58 4.91 -8.46 2.61
C ILE A 58 4.53 -7.65 3.85
N LYS A 59 3.88 -8.25 4.85
CA LYS A 59 3.56 -7.55 6.11
C LYS A 59 4.83 -7.05 6.80
N LYS A 60 5.87 -7.88 6.89
CA LYS A 60 7.17 -7.50 7.45
C LYS A 60 7.85 -6.41 6.65
N ALA A 61 7.85 -6.52 5.32
CA ALA A 61 8.42 -5.50 4.45
C ALA A 61 7.72 -4.14 4.63
N LEU A 62 6.38 -4.15 4.73
CA LEU A 62 5.58 -2.96 4.95
C LEU A 62 5.85 -2.33 6.33
N GLN A 63 5.91 -3.15 7.40
CA GLN A 63 6.27 -2.70 8.75
C GLN A 63 7.63 -2.00 8.75
N HIS A 64 8.65 -2.61 8.14
CA HIS A 64 9.98 -2.02 8.05
C HIS A 64 10.03 -0.68 7.31
N VAL A 65 9.19 -0.49 6.29
CA VAL A 65 9.12 0.80 5.58
C VAL A 65 8.46 1.87 6.45
N LEU A 66 7.38 1.51 7.17
CA LEU A 66 6.66 2.44 8.04
C LEU A 66 7.50 2.88 9.26
N GLU A 67 8.32 1.99 9.82
CA GLU A 67 9.24 2.31 10.92
C GLU A 67 10.38 3.26 10.52
N ARG A 68 10.63 3.42 9.21
CA ARG A 68 11.71 4.26 8.68
C ARG A 68 11.25 5.65 8.25
N VAL A 69 9.98 5.97 8.39
CA VAL A 69 9.47 7.33 8.16
C VAL A 69 9.64 8.11 9.48
N PRO A 70 10.51 9.14 9.51
CA PRO A 70 10.77 9.94 10.72
C PRO A 70 9.59 10.82 11.13
#